data_AF-A0A8J2R6N4-F1
#
_entry.id   AF-A0A8J2R6N4-F1
#
_cell.length_a   1.000
_cell.length_b   1.000
_cell.length_c   1.000
_cell.angle_alpha   90.00
_cell.angle_beta   90.00
_cell.angle_gamma   90.00
#
_symmetry.space_group_name_H-M   'P 1'
#
loop_
_entity.id
_entity.type
_entity.pdbx_description
1 polymer ?
#
loop_
_entity_poly.entity_id
_entity_poly.type
_entity_poly.pdbx_seq_one_letter_code
_entity_poly.pdbx_strand_id
1 'polypeptide(L)'
;MAKDQKYNQSYRKELTLKAHEVISQELLSHYDHFAVQKWYALTLEAKSRCEGFKQRIEQLETVKKHMDLAVSMNPNDASLLHMLGEWCYQITDLPWHQRKTAETLYAKLPQSTYEDALEYFLRAEEAQPRFYSINLLRLGMCYLKLNMEDQAKYYLKLAASYPAKSNDDHHANKEAAEILKKIK
;
A
#
# COMPACT_ATOMS: atom_id res chain seq x y z
N MET A 1 30.68 -5.69 -14.94
CA MET A 1 29.24 -6.05 -14.93
C MET A 1 28.45 -4.76 -14.83
N ALA A 2 27.81 -4.32 -15.91
CA ALA A 2 26.93 -3.15 -15.87
C ALA A 2 25.84 -3.42 -14.81
N LYS A 3 25.76 -2.60 -13.77
CA LYS A 3 24.64 -2.67 -12.81
C LYS A 3 23.37 -2.47 -13.64
N ASP A 4 22.55 -3.51 -13.70
CA ASP A 4 21.31 -3.55 -14.47
C ASP A 4 20.52 -2.26 -14.21
N GLN A 5 20.17 -1.51 -15.27
CA GLN A 5 19.68 -0.13 -15.18
C GLN A 5 18.39 -0.03 -14.33
N LYS A 6 17.63 -1.13 -14.26
CA LYS A 6 16.46 -1.32 -13.40
C LYS A 6 16.71 -1.15 -11.89
N TYR A 7 17.95 -1.32 -11.42
CA TYR A 7 18.33 -1.11 -10.02
C TYR A 7 18.90 0.29 -9.75
N ASN A 8 19.03 1.15 -10.77
CA ASN A 8 19.48 2.52 -10.59
C ASN A 8 18.33 3.39 -10.04
N GLN A 9 18.51 3.93 -8.83
CA GLN A 9 17.50 4.75 -8.16
C GLN A 9 17.15 6.03 -8.96
N SER A 10 18.13 6.63 -9.64
CA SER A 10 17.89 7.81 -10.49
C SER A 10 17.01 7.45 -11.69
N TYR A 11 17.29 6.32 -12.33
CA TYR A 11 16.50 5.83 -13.46
C TYR A 11 15.06 5.47 -13.05
N ARG A 12 14.89 4.81 -11.89
CA ARG A 12 13.55 4.55 -11.34
C ARG A 12 12.78 5.83 -11.06
N LYS A 13 13.44 6.85 -10.50
CA LYS A 13 12.83 8.16 -10.26
C LYS A 13 12.40 8.81 -11.58
N GLU A 14 13.24 8.78 -12.61
CA GLU A 14 12.89 9.30 -13.94
C GLU A 14 11.66 8.61 -14.53
N LEU A 15 11.61 7.28 -14.47
CA LEU A 15 10.45 6.50 -14.94
C LEU A 15 9.18 6.83 -14.16
N THR A 16 9.26 6.98 -12.85
CA THR A 16 8.12 7.38 -12.02
C THR A 16 7.58 8.74 -12.42
N LEU A 17 8.46 9.72 -12.64
CA LEU A 17 8.07 11.07 -13.05
C LEU A 17 7.40 11.07 -14.43
N LYS A 18 7.98 10.36 -15.41
CA LYS A 18 7.40 10.19 -16.75
C LYS A 18 6.04 9.51 -16.72
N ALA A 19 5.91 8.43 -15.94
CA ALA A 19 4.64 7.72 -15.79
C ALA A 19 3.55 8.63 -15.19
N HIS A 20 3.90 9.43 -14.19
CA HIS A 20 2.97 10.39 -13.59
C HIS A 20 2.57 11.50 -14.57
N GLU A 21 3.50 12.00 -15.38
CA GLU A 21 3.22 13.01 -16.40
C GLU A 21 2.21 12.49 -17.43
N VAL A 22 2.43 11.29 -17.98
CA VAL A 22 1.53 10.66 -18.95
C VAL A 22 0.13 10.50 -18.36
N ILE A 23 0.00 9.88 -17.19
CA ILE A 23 -1.33 9.61 -16.61
C ILE A 23 -2.03 10.90 -16.15
N SER A 24 -1.29 11.96 -15.82
CA SER A 24 -1.87 13.27 -15.49
C SER A 24 -2.53 13.92 -16.70
N GLN A 25 -2.01 13.71 -17.91
CA GLN A 25 -2.64 14.18 -19.14
C GLN A 25 -3.93 13.40 -19.44
N GLU A 26 -3.89 12.08 -19.28
CA GLU A 26 -5.06 11.21 -19.47
C GLU A 26 -6.19 11.53 -18.49
N LEU A 27 -5.86 11.89 -17.25
CA LEU A 27 -6.84 12.25 -16.22
C LEU A 27 -7.75 13.42 -16.65
N LEU A 28 -7.26 14.34 -17.50
CA LEU A 28 -8.03 15.49 -17.98
C LEU A 28 -9.20 15.08 -18.88
N SER A 29 -9.03 14.01 -19.66
CA SER A 29 -10.03 13.54 -20.63
C SER A 29 -10.80 12.30 -20.17
N HIS A 30 -10.25 11.56 -19.21
CA HIS A 30 -10.74 10.25 -18.78
C HIS A 30 -10.89 10.16 -17.25
N TYR A 31 -11.44 11.22 -16.64
CA TYR A 31 -11.65 11.28 -15.20
C TYR A 31 -12.61 10.19 -14.68
N ASP A 32 -13.55 9.73 -15.49
CA ASP A 32 -14.53 8.69 -15.16
C ASP A 32 -14.03 7.26 -15.46
N HIS A 33 -12.74 7.07 -15.73
CA HIS A 33 -12.17 5.75 -16.00
C HIS A 33 -11.37 5.22 -14.80
N PHE A 34 -11.81 4.08 -14.23
CA PHE A 34 -11.20 3.50 -13.03
C PHE A 34 -9.68 3.29 -13.15
N ALA A 35 -9.21 2.81 -14.32
CA ALA A 35 -7.78 2.56 -14.52
C ALA A 35 -6.96 3.85 -14.51
N VAL A 36 -7.49 4.96 -15.02
CA VAL A 36 -6.81 6.26 -15.02
C VAL A 36 -6.69 6.77 -13.59
N GLN A 37 -7.78 6.69 -12.82
CA GLN A 37 -7.80 7.03 -11.40
C GLN A 37 -6.79 6.18 -10.60
N LYS A 38 -6.77 4.87 -10.82
CA LYS A 38 -5.85 3.92 -10.19
C LYS A 38 -4.38 4.25 -10.48
N TRP A 39 -4.02 4.41 -11.76
CA TRP A 39 -2.65 4.69 -12.16
C TRP A 39 -2.21 6.10 -11.76
N TYR A 40 -3.12 7.06 -11.73
CA TYR A 40 -2.84 8.40 -11.21
C TYR A 40 -2.48 8.34 -9.72
N ALA A 41 -3.28 7.66 -8.90
CA ALA A 41 -3.00 7.48 -7.48
C ALA A 41 -1.64 6.80 -7.23
N LEU A 42 -1.38 5.68 -7.92
CA LEU A 42 -0.13 4.92 -7.83
C LEU A 42 1.10 5.76 -8.18
N THR A 43 1.05 6.46 -9.31
CA THR A 43 2.20 7.26 -9.77
C THR A 43 2.39 8.52 -8.93
N LEU A 44 1.31 9.13 -8.42
CA LEU A 44 1.38 10.26 -7.49
C LEU A 44 2.02 9.86 -6.16
N GLU A 45 1.64 8.70 -5.60
CA GLU A 45 2.23 8.14 -4.39
C GLU A 45 3.73 7.87 -4.58
N ALA A 46 4.10 7.22 -5.68
CA ALA A 46 5.50 6.96 -6.03
C ALA A 46 6.31 8.24 -6.29
N LYS A 47 5.73 9.24 -6.97
CA LYS A 47 6.34 10.54 -7.24
C LYS A 47 6.59 11.30 -5.95
N SER A 48 5.57 11.42 -5.08
CA SER A 48 5.69 12.11 -3.80
C SER A 48 6.79 11.48 -2.92
N ARG A 49 6.94 10.14 -2.96
CA ARG A 49 8.03 9.43 -2.29
C ARG A 49 9.42 9.83 -2.83
N CYS A 50 9.53 10.09 -4.12
CA CYS A 50 10.76 10.56 -4.76
C CYS A 50 11.08 12.04 -4.50
N GLU A 51 10.08 12.84 -4.15
CA GLU A 51 10.18 14.27 -3.85
C GLU A 51 10.41 14.55 -2.35
N GLY A 52 10.07 13.57 -1.49
CA GLY A 52 10.44 13.56 -0.08
C GLY A 52 9.24 13.62 0.87
N PHE A 53 9.53 13.61 2.17
CA PHE A 53 8.51 13.44 3.21
C PHE A 53 7.40 14.49 3.15
N LYS A 54 7.74 15.78 2.98
CA LYS A 54 6.75 16.87 2.85
C LYS A 54 5.73 16.58 1.75
N GLN A 55 6.18 16.25 0.55
CA GLN A 55 5.29 15.97 -0.59
C GLN A 55 4.42 14.73 -0.36
N ARG A 56 4.95 13.70 0.30
CA ARG A 56 4.13 12.52 0.68
C ARG A 56 2.96 12.91 1.59
N ILE A 57 3.20 13.80 2.54
CA ILE A 57 2.16 14.27 3.48
C ILE A 57 1.13 15.13 2.74
N GLU A 58 1.59 16.08 1.91
CA GLU A 58 0.71 16.98 1.15
C GLU A 58 -0.18 16.24 0.13
N GLN A 59 0.30 15.13 -0.46
CA GLN A 59 -0.45 14.38 -1.47
C GLN A 59 -1.30 13.24 -0.90
N LEU A 60 -1.27 13.02 0.42
CA LEU A 60 -1.83 11.81 1.02
C LEU A 60 -3.36 11.70 0.84
N GLU A 61 -4.08 12.82 0.98
CA GLU A 61 -5.52 12.90 0.74
C GLU A 61 -5.86 12.79 -0.76
N THR A 62 -5.06 13.42 -1.63
CA THR A 62 -5.25 13.33 -3.08
C THR A 62 -5.12 11.88 -3.55
N VAL A 63 -4.07 11.18 -3.12
CA VAL A 63 -3.87 9.76 -3.44
C VAL A 63 -5.08 8.93 -2.99
N LYS A 64 -5.55 9.12 -1.75
CA LYS A 64 -6.74 8.41 -1.22
C LYS A 64 -7.99 8.71 -2.04
N LYS A 65 -8.27 9.97 -2.37
CA LYS A 65 -9.39 10.38 -3.22
C LYS A 65 -9.40 9.64 -4.56
N HIS A 66 -8.26 9.57 -5.24
CA HIS A 66 -8.16 8.89 -6.54
C HIS A 66 -8.30 7.36 -6.40
N MET A 67 -7.80 6.76 -5.32
CA MET A 67 -8.04 5.34 -5.03
C MET A 67 -9.53 5.06 -4.75
N ASP A 68 -10.20 5.92 -3.98
CA ASP A 68 -11.63 5.76 -3.66
C ASP A 68 -12.51 5.90 -4.90
N LEU A 69 -12.20 6.84 -5.79
CA LEU A 69 -12.86 6.94 -7.10
C LEU A 69 -12.63 5.68 -7.93
N ALA A 70 -11.40 5.17 -7.99
CA ALA A 70 -11.11 3.97 -8.75
C ALA A 70 -11.86 2.74 -8.20
N VAL A 71 -11.94 2.60 -6.87
CA VAL A 71 -12.67 1.50 -6.21
C VAL A 71 -14.18 1.63 -6.38
N SER A 72 -14.75 2.84 -6.37
CA SER A 72 -16.19 3.00 -6.61
C SER A 72 -16.60 2.56 -8.01
N MET A 73 -15.71 2.70 -9.00
CA MET A 73 -15.92 2.27 -10.39
C MET A 73 -15.54 0.80 -10.63
N ASN A 74 -14.56 0.27 -9.90
CA ASN A 74 -14.14 -1.13 -9.99
C ASN A 74 -13.93 -1.73 -8.57
N PRO A 75 -15.02 -2.14 -7.89
CA PRO A 75 -15.00 -2.49 -6.47
C PRO A 75 -14.30 -3.82 -6.15
N ASN A 76 -14.07 -4.66 -7.15
CA ASN A 76 -13.47 -5.99 -7.01
C ASN A 76 -12.01 -6.05 -7.50
N ASP A 77 -11.35 -4.91 -7.69
CA ASP A 77 -9.93 -4.88 -8.01
C ASP A 77 -9.12 -5.13 -6.72
N ALA A 78 -8.62 -6.35 -6.56
CA ALA A 78 -7.86 -6.78 -5.39
C ALA A 78 -6.64 -5.89 -5.11
N SER A 79 -5.98 -5.37 -6.15
CA SER A 79 -4.82 -4.49 -5.96
C SER A 79 -5.22 -3.09 -5.47
N LEU A 80 -6.35 -2.53 -5.93
CA LEU A 80 -6.88 -1.27 -5.40
C LEU A 80 -7.30 -1.41 -3.94
N LEU A 81 -8.00 -2.48 -3.60
CA LEU A 81 -8.39 -2.79 -2.23
C LEU A 81 -7.16 -2.92 -1.32
N HIS A 82 -6.14 -3.64 -1.78
CA HIS A 82 -4.88 -3.74 -1.04
C HIS A 82 -4.18 -2.39 -0.84
N MET A 83 -4.14 -1.52 -1.85
CA MET A 83 -3.57 -0.18 -1.71
C MET A 83 -4.33 0.69 -0.70
N LEU A 84 -5.66 0.57 -0.65
CA LEU A 84 -6.46 1.24 0.37
C LEU A 84 -6.16 0.69 1.77
N GLY A 85 -6.03 -0.63 1.90
CA GLY A 85 -5.61 -1.25 3.15
C GLY A 85 -4.23 -0.78 3.60
N GLU A 86 -3.26 -0.68 2.68
CA GLU A 86 -1.91 -0.19 2.97
C GLU A 86 -1.92 1.28 3.38
N TRP A 87 -2.74 2.11 2.74
CA TRP A 87 -2.94 3.50 3.13
C TRP A 87 -3.48 3.61 4.56
N CYS A 88 -4.52 2.84 4.89
CA CYS A 88 -5.10 2.79 6.24
C CYS A 88 -4.06 2.33 7.26
N TYR A 89 -3.37 1.23 6.98
CA TYR A 89 -2.37 0.64 7.86
C TYR A 89 -1.23 1.62 8.16
N GLN A 90 -0.67 2.27 7.12
CA GLN A 90 0.43 3.22 7.29
C GLN A 90 0.02 4.46 8.10
N ILE A 91 -1.22 4.91 7.94
CA ILE A 91 -1.76 6.04 8.71
C ILE A 91 -1.96 5.65 10.18
N THR A 92 -2.48 4.46 10.45
CA THR A 92 -2.69 3.97 11.81
C THR A 92 -1.38 3.63 12.54
N ASP A 93 -0.40 3.04 11.84
CA ASP A 93 0.88 2.61 12.42
C ASP A 93 1.89 3.76 12.58
N LEU A 94 1.56 4.97 12.11
CA LEU A 94 2.41 6.15 12.28
C LEU A 94 2.54 6.53 13.77
N PRO A 95 3.76 6.56 14.35
CA PRO A 95 3.94 6.91 15.75
C PRO A 95 3.39 8.31 16.09
N TRP A 96 2.73 8.44 17.24
CA TRP A 96 2.04 9.66 17.66
C TRP A 96 2.92 10.93 17.59
N HIS A 97 4.21 10.80 17.93
CA HIS A 97 5.15 11.91 17.93
C HIS A 97 5.51 12.34 16.49
N GLN A 98 5.68 11.39 15.58
CA GLN A 98 5.92 11.68 14.16
C GLN A 98 4.69 12.33 13.52
N ARG A 99 3.49 11.83 13.86
CA ARG A 99 2.21 12.43 13.44
C ARG A 99 2.12 13.90 13.87
N LYS A 100 2.33 14.18 15.16
CA LYS A 100 2.25 15.56 15.69
C LYS A 100 3.25 16.50 15.00
N THR A 101 4.48 16.02 14.77
CA THR A 101 5.49 16.81 14.04
C THR A 101 5.06 17.08 12.60
N ALA A 102 4.56 16.07 11.89
CA ALA A 102 4.10 16.24 10.50
C ALA A 102 2.90 17.19 10.40
N GLU A 103 1.94 17.08 11.32
CA GLU A 103 0.75 17.95 11.37
C GLU A 103 1.10 19.40 11.69
N THR A 104 2.14 19.62 12.50
CA THR A 104 2.61 20.97 12.85
C THR A 104 3.36 21.64 11.68
N LEU A 105 4.14 20.86 10.92
CA LEU A 105 5.03 21.39 9.89
C LEU A 105 4.42 21.45 8.49
N TYR A 106 3.44 20.59 8.19
CA TYR A 106 2.96 20.39 6.82
C TYR A 106 1.45 20.54 6.70
N ALA A 107 0.70 19.53 7.12
CA ALA A 107 -0.75 19.48 6.96
C ALA A 107 -1.36 18.51 7.98
N LYS A 108 -2.64 18.73 8.32
CA LYS A 108 -3.40 17.80 9.15
C LYS A 108 -3.41 16.42 8.47
N LEU A 109 -3.07 15.37 9.23
CA LEU A 109 -3.06 14.02 8.72
C LEU A 109 -4.43 13.37 8.91
N PRO A 110 -4.87 12.54 7.95
CA PRO A 110 -6.09 11.78 8.13
C PRO A 110 -5.94 10.74 9.24
N GLN A 111 -7.08 10.20 9.66
CA GLN A 111 -7.18 9.16 10.68
C GLN A 111 -7.70 7.89 10.04
N SER A 112 -7.25 6.75 10.55
CA SER A 112 -7.68 5.42 10.16
C SER A 112 -7.42 4.46 11.31
N THR A 113 -8.02 3.30 11.27
CA THR A 113 -7.87 2.23 12.26
C THR A 113 -7.29 0.95 11.63
N TYR A 114 -6.86 0.00 12.48
CA TYR A 114 -6.44 -1.31 11.99
C TYR A 114 -7.63 -2.12 11.47
N GLU A 115 -8.83 -1.84 11.96
CA GLU A 115 -10.10 -2.39 11.48
C GLU A 115 -10.38 -1.93 10.04
N ASP A 116 -10.21 -0.64 9.74
CA ASP A 116 -10.35 -0.11 8.38
C ASP A 116 -9.38 -0.80 7.41
N ALA A 117 -8.11 -0.93 7.82
CA ALA A 117 -7.08 -1.63 7.04
C ALA A 117 -7.45 -3.10 6.82
N LEU A 118 -7.86 -3.80 7.89
CA LEU A 118 -8.25 -5.20 7.85
C LEU A 118 -9.41 -5.43 6.87
N GLU A 119 -10.44 -4.58 6.90
CA GLU A 119 -11.58 -4.68 5.99
C GLU A 119 -11.14 -4.65 4.53
N TYR A 120 -10.30 -3.70 4.15
CA TYR A 120 -9.81 -3.60 2.78
C TYR A 120 -8.94 -4.79 2.36
N PHE A 121 -8.06 -5.27 3.25
CA PHE A 121 -7.23 -6.44 2.95
C PHE A 121 -8.06 -7.73 2.84
N LEU A 122 -9.12 -7.88 3.63
CA LEU A 122 -10.05 -9.01 3.54
C LEU A 122 -10.82 -8.95 2.23
N ARG A 123 -11.35 -7.79 1.85
CA ARG A 123 -12.01 -7.59 0.55
C ARG A 123 -11.08 -7.88 -0.62
N ALA A 124 -9.79 -7.52 -0.51
CA ALA A 124 -8.80 -7.85 -1.53
C ALA A 124 -8.60 -9.37 -1.66
N GLU A 125 -8.53 -10.08 -0.53
CA GLU A 125 -8.42 -11.54 -0.48
C GLU A 125 -9.70 -12.24 -0.98
N GLU A 126 -10.88 -11.69 -0.71
CA GLU A 126 -12.16 -12.19 -1.24
C GLU A 126 -12.27 -11.98 -2.75
N ALA A 127 -11.85 -10.81 -3.25
CA ALA A 127 -11.88 -10.49 -4.67
C ALA A 127 -10.93 -11.38 -5.49
N GLN A 128 -9.75 -11.69 -4.96
CA GLN A 128 -8.82 -12.61 -5.58
C GLN A 128 -8.01 -13.37 -4.51
N PRO A 129 -8.41 -14.60 -4.15
CA PRO A 129 -7.74 -15.37 -3.11
C PRO A 129 -6.26 -15.60 -3.39
N ARG A 130 -5.41 -15.38 -2.38
CA ARG A 130 -3.96 -15.57 -2.39
C ARG A 130 -3.26 -14.88 -3.57
N PHE A 131 -3.78 -13.74 -4.01
CA PHE A 131 -3.20 -13.01 -5.15
C PHE A 131 -1.85 -12.37 -4.85
N TYR A 132 -1.62 -11.98 -3.59
CA TYR A 132 -0.44 -11.23 -3.18
C TYR A 132 0.01 -11.60 -1.77
N SER A 133 1.28 -12.00 -1.65
CA SER A 133 1.90 -12.43 -0.40
C SER A 133 1.91 -11.33 0.68
N ILE A 134 2.13 -10.07 0.29
CA ILE A 134 2.08 -8.93 1.21
C ILE A 134 0.67 -8.70 1.74
N ASN A 135 -0.38 -8.97 0.96
CA ASN A 135 -1.76 -8.90 1.46
C ASN A 135 -1.97 -9.88 2.63
N LEU A 136 -1.50 -11.12 2.47
CA LEU A 136 -1.58 -12.15 3.53
C LEU A 136 -0.77 -11.75 4.78
N LEU A 137 0.44 -11.20 4.58
CA LEU A 137 1.24 -10.67 5.69
C LEU A 137 0.48 -9.56 6.44
N ARG A 138 -0.09 -8.60 5.70
CA ARG A 138 -0.83 -7.47 6.28
C ARG A 138 -2.10 -7.91 7.02
N LEU A 139 -2.84 -8.89 6.51
CA LEU A 139 -3.95 -9.52 7.24
C LEU A 139 -3.48 -10.06 8.59
N GLY A 140 -2.40 -10.85 8.58
CA GLY A 140 -1.80 -11.39 9.79
C GLY A 140 -1.39 -10.31 10.80
N MET A 141 -0.75 -9.23 10.32
CA MET A 141 -0.33 -8.10 11.16
C MET A 141 -1.52 -7.34 11.74
N CYS A 142 -2.57 -7.07 10.95
CA CYS A 142 -3.77 -6.38 11.43
C CYS A 142 -4.45 -7.19 12.54
N TYR A 143 -4.64 -8.50 12.33
CA TYR A 143 -5.21 -9.36 13.35
C TYR A 143 -4.38 -9.37 14.65
N LEU A 144 -3.05 -9.33 14.58
CA LEU A 144 -2.23 -9.20 15.79
C LEU A 144 -2.45 -7.87 16.52
N LYS A 145 -2.50 -6.76 15.76
CA LYS A 145 -2.75 -5.43 16.34
C LYS A 145 -4.13 -5.34 17.01
N LEU A 146 -5.07 -6.17 16.55
CA LEU A 146 -6.42 -6.31 17.09
C LEU A 146 -6.54 -7.43 18.15
N ASN A 147 -5.43 -8.02 18.59
CA ASN A 147 -5.38 -9.12 19.56
C ASN A 147 -6.18 -10.38 19.15
N MET A 148 -6.34 -10.61 17.85
CA MET A 148 -6.99 -11.79 17.26
C MET A 148 -5.94 -12.81 16.81
N GLU A 149 -5.32 -13.48 17.80
CA GLU A 149 -4.11 -14.26 17.57
C GLU A 149 -4.30 -15.48 16.66
N ASP A 150 -5.44 -16.17 16.74
CA ASP A 150 -5.71 -17.36 15.93
C ASP A 150 -5.79 -17.01 14.43
N GLN A 151 -6.53 -15.96 14.09
CA GLN A 151 -6.63 -15.43 12.74
C GLN A 151 -5.28 -14.90 12.25
N ALA A 152 -4.54 -14.22 13.12
CA ALA A 152 -3.18 -13.78 12.80
C ALA A 152 -2.28 -14.96 12.43
N LYS A 153 -2.23 -16.01 13.27
CA LYS A 153 -1.44 -17.22 13.02
C LYS A 153 -1.83 -17.88 11.69
N TYR A 154 -3.13 -17.91 11.37
CA TYR A 154 -3.61 -18.45 10.09
C TYR A 154 -3.00 -17.71 8.89
N TYR A 155 -3.20 -16.39 8.81
CA TYR A 155 -2.71 -15.60 7.67
C TYR A 155 -1.18 -15.51 7.60
N LEU A 156 -0.50 -15.41 8.75
CA LEU A 156 0.96 -15.42 8.78
C LEU A 156 1.54 -16.75 8.31
N LYS A 157 0.91 -17.89 8.60
CA LYS A 157 1.35 -19.18 8.05
C LYS A 157 1.18 -19.24 6.53
N LEU A 158 0.09 -18.69 6.01
CA LEU A 158 -0.13 -18.58 4.56
C LEU A 158 0.92 -17.68 3.89
N ALA A 159 1.24 -16.54 4.51
CA ALA A 159 2.29 -15.65 4.04
C ALA A 159 3.67 -16.32 4.10
N ALA A 160 4.04 -16.95 5.23
CA ALA A 160 5.32 -17.63 5.40
C ALA A 160 5.57 -18.77 4.40
N SER A 161 4.50 -19.44 3.96
CA SER A 161 4.56 -20.56 3.01
C SER A 161 4.21 -20.17 1.57
N TYR A 162 4.08 -18.88 1.28
CA TYR A 162 3.72 -18.41 -0.05
C TYR A 162 4.83 -18.74 -1.08
N PRO A 163 4.51 -19.21 -2.30
CA PRO A 163 5.53 -19.52 -3.31
C PRO A 163 6.30 -18.26 -3.72
N ALA A 164 7.55 -18.15 -3.28
CA ALA A 164 8.34 -16.93 -3.50
C ALA A 164 8.84 -16.83 -4.95
N LYS A 165 8.37 -15.82 -5.68
CA LYS A 165 8.77 -15.52 -7.06
C LYS A 165 9.29 -14.09 -7.23
N SER A 166 8.99 -13.22 -6.28
CA SER A 166 9.38 -11.81 -6.25
C SER A 166 10.09 -11.45 -4.95
N ASN A 167 10.73 -10.28 -4.93
CA ASN A 167 11.34 -9.74 -3.70
C ASN A 167 10.29 -9.52 -2.60
N ASP A 168 9.07 -9.12 -2.99
CA ASP A 168 7.98 -8.90 -2.05
C ASP A 168 7.54 -10.22 -1.43
N ASP A 169 7.51 -11.32 -2.20
CA ASP A 169 7.22 -12.65 -1.63
C ASP A 169 8.31 -13.08 -0.65
N HIS A 170 9.59 -12.90 -1.00
CA HIS A 170 10.68 -13.23 -0.08
C HIS A 170 10.60 -12.40 1.21
N HIS A 171 10.25 -11.13 1.09
CA HIS A 171 10.05 -10.24 2.23
C HIS A 171 8.87 -10.70 3.09
N ALA A 172 7.71 -10.95 2.48
CA ALA A 172 6.51 -11.44 3.14
C ALA A 172 6.78 -12.73 3.90
N ASN A 173 7.41 -13.70 3.25
CA ASN A 173 7.73 -14.99 3.84
C ASN A 173 8.62 -14.85 5.08
N LYS A 174 9.69 -14.04 4.94
CA LYS A 174 10.66 -13.82 6.02
C LYS A 174 10.01 -13.12 7.21
N GLU A 175 9.32 -12.01 6.97
CA GLU A 175 8.69 -11.23 8.04
C GLU A 175 7.60 -12.03 8.76
N ALA A 176 6.75 -12.73 8.01
CA ALA A 176 5.72 -13.59 8.60
C ALA A 176 6.33 -14.70 9.47
N ALA A 177 7.41 -15.35 9.01
CA ALA A 177 8.10 -16.37 9.80
C ALA A 177 8.77 -15.81 11.06
N GLU A 178 9.31 -14.59 11.01
CA GLU A 178 9.88 -13.91 12.17
C GLU A 178 8.81 -13.51 13.19
N ILE A 179 7.64 -13.05 12.73
CA ILE A 179 6.51 -12.74 13.59
C ILE A 179 5.98 -14.02 14.25
N LEU A 180 5.79 -15.11 13.48
CA LEU A 180 5.32 -16.40 14.01
C LEU A 180 6.21 -16.96 15.12
N LYS A 181 7.52 -16.72 15.09
CA LYS A 181 8.44 -17.14 16.17
C LYS A 181 8.22 -16.37 17.48
N LYS A 182 7.64 -15.17 17.41
CA LYS A 182 7.40 -14.31 18.57
C LYS A 182 6.03 -14.55 19.21
N ILE A 183 5.08 -15.07 18.44
CA ILE A 183 3.75 -15.46 18.92
C ILE A 183 3.88 -16.86 19.53
N LYS A 184 3.53 -17.02 20.81
CA LYS A 184 3.67 -18.29 21.54
C LYS A 184 2.61 -19.32 21.16
#